data_AF-A0A6S7JAL5-F1
#
_entry.id   AF-A0A6S7JAL5-F1
#
_cell.length_a   1.000
_cell.length_b   1.000
_cell.length_c   1.000
_cell.angle_alpha   90.00
_cell.angle_beta   90.00
_cell.angle_gamma   90.00
#
_symmetry.space_group_name_H-M   'P 1'
#
loop_
_entity.id
_entity.type
_entity.pdbx_description
1 polymer ?
#
loop_
_entity_poly.entity_id
_entity_poly.type
_entity_poly.pdbx_seq_one_letter_code
_entity_poly.pdbx_strand_id
1 'polypeptide(L)'
;MPNTKDERFNIAMYMKERKEARFKAVLNHRSLALEHKKSERIQAKIVKAKEKTAALTSDLENNMPCNSETRTRKATTLENGVSNMPVRTTTKRRRETMTAVSAIHGASKKNLNPAYDGMFDTLQKRCKMKDLTNYVLGNENLTKTVVSEHYKKELKDFEKSKENAERSIATFYSSGVMGKRKYQSVRLVLSMTSSEQGGRTGISIFPGCKVPKILTYNNLVRELTKIDIGNVLEINNEYLSDLEIDAPINGAYRDLREYLPRLAKFYLSTDRKHALEWYGKTESTFLIALGGDGCPFGKHESACSFLVSFLNVGRKVASTHDNFCIFGANCDETSQVVKKYARSLVHQIAQLDKKIFQIDDWVTITFKVQELPNDMKMLAMLAGELVISSKYFSTFANVCKDDATDLRHLLVQNQGTNGSHGNINKG
;
A
#
# COMPACT_ATOMS: atom_id res chain seq x y z
N MET A 1 -9.49 -92.85 60.70
CA MET A 1 -8.98 -92.81 59.32
C MET A 1 -9.25 -91.43 58.73
N PRO A 2 -8.22 -90.61 58.47
CA PRO A 2 -8.32 -89.45 57.59
C PRO A 2 -7.74 -89.77 56.21
N ASN A 3 -8.51 -89.48 55.16
CA ASN A 3 -8.14 -89.59 53.75
C ASN A 3 -6.96 -88.67 53.42
N THR A 4 -5.78 -89.23 53.17
CA THR A 4 -4.71 -88.55 52.42
C THR A 4 -5.12 -88.49 50.96
N LYS A 5 -5.56 -87.30 50.50
CA LYS A 5 -5.76 -87.04 49.07
C LYS A 5 -4.38 -87.01 48.39
N ASP A 6 -4.16 -87.94 47.46
CA ASP A 6 -3.01 -87.96 46.55
C ASP A 6 -2.85 -86.60 45.85
N GLU A 7 -1.81 -85.84 46.23
CA GLU A 7 -1.34 -84.68 45.47
C GLU A 7 -0.68 -85.18 44.18
N ARG A 8 -1.48 -85.38 43.13
CA ARG A 8 -0.95 -85.69 41.79
C ARG A 8 -0.04 -84.55 41.32
N PHE A 9 1.23 -84.88 41.04
CA PHE A 9 2.21 -83.98 40.46
C PHE A 9 1.63 -83.27 39.23
N ASN A 10 1.58 -81.93 39.28
CA ASN A 10 0.97 -81.13 38.23
C ASN A 10 1.93 -81.00 37.04
N ILE A 11 1.90 -82.03 36.17
CA ILE A 11 2.70 -82.12 34.95
C ILE A 11 2.55 -80.86 34.07
N ALA A 12 1.35 -80.24 34.05
CA ALA A 12 1.11 -79.05 33.26
C ALA A 12 1.91 -77.83 33.78
N MET A 13 1.96 -77.62 35.10
CA MET A 13 2.84 -76.58 35.68
C MET A 13 4.31 -76.87 35.42
N TYR A 14 4.76 -78.10 35.64
CA TYR A 14 6.16 -78.48 35.41
C TYR A 14 6.59 -78.28 33.95
N MET A 15 5.74 -78.65 32.99
CA MET A 15 6.00 -78.43 31.56
C MET A 15 6.03 -76.93 31.21
N LYS A 16 5.18 -76.12 31.84
CA LYS A 16 5.16 -74.66 31.65
C LYS A 16 6.44 -74.01 32.18
N GLU A 17 6.86 -74.34 33.40
CA GLU A 17 8.11 -73.86 34.00
C GLU A 17 9.33 -74.26 33.16
N ARG A 18 9.36 -75.51 32.67
CA ARG A 18 10.44 -75.99 31.80
C ARG A 18 10.48 -75.26 30.46
N LYS A 19 9.32 -74.90 29.90
CA LYS A 19 9.22 -74.11 28.67
C LYS A 19 9.71 -72.68 28.89
N GLU A 20 9.33 -72.05 30.01
CA GLU A 20 9.80 -70.71 30.39
C GLU A 20 11.31 -70.70 30.67
N ALA A 21 11.85 -71.70 31.36
CA ALA A 21 13.28 -71.85 31.60
C ALA A 21 14.07 -72.00 30.29
N ARG A 22 13.57 -72.82 29.34
CA ARG A 22 14.18 -72.95 28.00
C ARG A 22 14.13 -71.63 27.23
N PHE A 23 13.02 -70.89 27.30
CA PHE A 23 12.89 -69.62 26.62
C PHE A 23 13.87 -68.56 27.18
N LYS A 24 14.00 -68.48 28.51
CA LYS A 24 15.01 -67.63 29.17
C LYS A 24 16.44 -68.02 28.79
N ALA A 25 16.74 -69.32 28.75
CA ALA A 25 18.06 -69.81 28.35
C ALA A 25 18.42 -69.42 26.90
N VAL A 26 17.47 -69.51 25.97
CA VAL A 26 17.68 -69.12 24.57
C VAL A 26 17.90 -67.61 24.43
N LEU A 27 17.14 -66.79 25.17
CA LEU A 27 17.33 -65.34 25.18
C LEU A 27 18.71 -64.95 25.74
N ASN A 28 19.13 -65.56 26.84
CA ASN A 28 20.45 -65.32 27.43
C ASN A 28 21.58 -65.76 26.48
N HIS A 29 21.43 -66.90 25.80
CA HIS A 29 22.42 -67.35 24.82
C HIS A 29 22.53 -66.39 23.62
N ARG A 30 21.40 -65.85 23.13
CA ARG A 30 21.42 -64.82 22.08
C ARG A 30 22.10 -63.54 22.53
N SER A 31 21.85 -63.10 23.75
CA SER A 31 22.51 -61.92 24.34
C SER A 31 24.02 -62.12 24.46
N LEU A 32 24.45 -63.26 25.01
CA LEU A 32 25.87 -63.63 25.13
C LEU A 32 26.57 -63.74 23.77
N ALA A 33 25.91 -64.31 22.76
CA ALA A 33 26.46 -64.40 21.41
C ALA A 33 26.67 -63.02 20.76
N LEU A 34 25.81 -62.04 21.05
CA LEU A 34 25.97 -60.66 20.59
C LEU A 34 27.14 -59.97 21.29
N GLU A 35 27.29 -60.15 22.60
CA GLU A 35 28.43 -59.63 23.36
C GLU A 35 29.75 -60.28 22.92
N HIS A 36 29.77 -61.58 22.63
CA HIS A 36 30.94 -62.27 22.08
C HIS A 36 31.39 -61.67 20.74
N LYS A 37 30.45 -61.44 19.81
CA LYS A 37 30.73 -60.78 18.53
C LYS A 37 31.25 -59.35 18.70
N LYS A 38 30.79 -58.61 19.71
CA LYS A 38 31.33 -57.28 20.04
C LYS A 38 32.76 -57.39 20.55
N SER A 39 33.05 -58.35 21.44
CA SER A 39 34.38 -58.60 21.98
C SER A 39 35.39 -58.95 20.89
N GLU A 40 35.03 -59.86 19.96
CA GLU A 40 35.87 -60.23 18.80
C GLU A 40 36.21 -59.01 17.93
N ARG A 41 35.22 -58.14 17.65
CA ARG A 41 35.44 -56.91 16.88
C ARG A 41 36.40 -55.95 17.59
N ILE A 42 36.33 -55.87 18.92
CA ILE A 42 37.23 -55.02 19.72
C ILE A 42 38.64 -55.62 19.72
N GLN A 43 38.79 -56.93 19.92
CA GLN A 43 40.08 -57.62 19.84
C GLN A 43 40.73 -57.45 18.47
N ALA A 44 39.98 -57.59 17.37
CA ALA A 44 40.50 -57.35 16.02
C ALA A 44 40.97 -55.90 15.81
N LYS A 45 40.30 -54.92 16.41
CA LYS A 45 40.74 -53.51 16.38
C LYS A 45 42.01 -53.30 17.20
N ILE A 46 42.15 -53.98 18.34
CA ILE A 46 43.35 -53.91 19.19
C ILE A 46 44.54 -54.52 18.46
N VAL A 47 44.38 -55.67 17.80
CA VAL A 47 45.45 -56.29 16.99
C VAL A 47 45.90 -55.35 15.88
N LYS A 48 44.97 -54.78 15.11
CA LYS A 48 45.31 -53.78 14.08
C LYS A 48 45.98 -52.54 14.66
N ALA A 49 45.58 -52.09 15.84
CA ALA A 49 46.22 -50.96 16.50
C ALA A 49 47.66 -51.30 16.93
N LYS A 50 47.89 -52.51 17.46
CA LYS A 50 49.21 -53.02 17.83
C LYS A 50 50.14 -53.17 16.63
N GLU A 51 49.65 -53.71 15.52
CA GLU A 51 50.37 -53.78 14.25
C GLU A 51 50.75 -52.38 13.75
N LYS A 52 49.82 -51.42 13.83
CA LYS A 52 50.07 -50.04 13.42
C LYS A 52 51.09 -49.34 14.31
N THR A 53 51.06 -49.60 15.62
CA THR A 53 52.08 -49.08 16.53
C THR A 53 53.43 -49.72 16.26
N ALA A 54 53.51 -51.03 16.04
CA ALA A 54 54.77 -51.71 15.71
C ALA A 54 55.40 -51.20 14.41
N ALA A 55 54.59 -50.95 13.38
CA ALA A 55 55.04 -50.34 12.13
C ALA A 55 55.54 -48.89 12.34
N LEU A 56 54.85 -48.10 13.17
CA LEU A 56 55.30 -46.75 13.52
C LEU A 56 56.59 -46.75 14.35
N THR A 57 56.80 -47.75 15.22
CA THR A 57 58.06 -47.89 15.96
C THR A 57 59.22 -48.27 15.04
N SER A 58 59.01 -49.14 14.05
CA SER A 58 60.05 -49.46 13.05
C SER A 58 60.35 -48.31 12.08
N ASP A 59 59.35 -47.47 11.80
CA ASP A 59 59.53 -46.26 10.97
C ASP A 59 60.29 -45.15 11.73
N LEU A 60 60.14 -45.07 13.06
CA LEU A 60 60.86 -44.13 13.92
C LEU A 60 62.35 -44.48 14.11
N GLU A 61 62.70 -45.77 14.05
CA GLU A 61 64.09 -46.22 14.16
C GLU A 61 64.91 -46.01 12.86
N ASN A 62 64.25 -45.75 11.72
CA ASN A 62 64.91 -45.73 10.40
C ASN A 62 64.87 -44.41 9.63
N ASN A 63 64.39 -43.29 10.18
CA ASN A 63 64.41 -42.02 9.42
C ASN A 63 64.66 -40.76 10.27
N MET A 64 65.77 -40.08 9.94
CA MET A 64 66.01 -38.66 10.22
C MET A 64 64.89 -37.81 9.56
N PRO A 65 64.45 -36.67 10.14
CA PRO A 65 63.32 -35.94 9.59
C PRO A 65 63.71 -35.24 8.28
N CYS A 66 63.26 -35.82 7.16
CA CYS A 66 63.26 -35.14 5.87
C CYS A 66 62.18 -34.04 5.92
N ASN A 67 62.60 -32.79 5.71
CA ASN A 67 61.73 -31.64 5.50
C ASN A 67 60.77 -31.98 4.35
N SER A 68 59.52 -32.29 4.67
CA SER A 68 58.51 -32.51 3.65
C SER A 68 58.15 -31.16 3.04
N GLU A 69 58.53 -30.99 1.79
CA GLU A 69 58.10 -29.91 0.91
C GLU A 69 56.61 -29.59 1.10
N THR A 70 56.30 -28.30 1.16
CA THR A 70 54.99 -27.72 1.36
C THR A 70 53.98 -28.25 0.33
N ARG A 71 53.29 -29.35 0.67
CA ARG A 71 52.16 -29.87 -0.10
C ARG A 71 51.12 -28.76 -0.26
N THR A 72 51.07 -28.17 -1.44
CA THR A 72 50.16 -27.07 -1.75
C THR A 72 48.73 -27.58 -1.60
N ARG A 73 47.99 -27.02 -0.64
CA ARG A 73 46.61 -27.42 -0.37
C ARG A 73 45.75 -27.01 -1.57
N LYS A 74 44.89 -27.92 -2.07
CA LYS A 74 43.89 -27.56 -3.11
C LYS A 74 43.08 -26.34 -2.68
N ALA A 75 42.86 -25.40 -3.60
CA ALA A 75 42.07 -24.20 -3.35
C ALA A 75 40.64 -24.55 -2.92
N THR A 76 40.08 -23.74 -2.01
CA THR A 76 38.66 -23.85 -1.62
C THR A 76 37.86 -22.96 -2.56
N THR A 77 36.95 -23.52 -3.33
CA THR A 77 36.00 -22.75 -4.16
C THR A 77 34.59 -23.04 -3.69
N LEU A 78 33.75 -22.01 -3.63
CA LEU A 78 32.33 -22.15 -3.31
C LEU A 78 31.52 -22.09 -4.59
N GLU A 79 30.75 -23.13 -4.86
CA GLU A 79 29.72 -23.18 -5.90
C GLU A 79 28.36 -23.20 -5.21
N ASN A 80 27.52 -22.19 -5.48
CA ASN A 80 26.22 -22.00 -4.82
C ASN A 80 26.29 -22.07 -3.27
N GLY A 81 27.36 -21.51 -2.69
CA GLY A 81 27.58 -21.52 -1.24
C GLY A 81 28.10 -22.85 -0.66
N VAL A 82 28.37 -23.85 -1.51
CA VAL A 82 28.89 -25.16 -1.11
C VAL A 82 30.34 -25.34 -1.58
N SER A 83 31.18 -25.89 -0.71
CA SER A 83 32.57 -26.19 -1.03
C SER A 83 32.66 -27.28 -2.11
N ASN A 84 33.45 -27.04 -3.15
CA ASN A 84 33.76 -28.03 -4.20
C ASN A 84 34.60 -29.22 -3.72
N MET A 85 35.02 -29.24 -2.45
CA MET A 85 35.87 -30.28 -1.88
C MET A 85 35.08 -31.39 -1.16
N PRO A 86 35.67 -32.60 -1.02
CA PRO A 86 35.08 -33.69 -0.25
C PRO A 86 34.69 -33.26 1.18
N VAL A 87 33.53 -33.71 1.65
CA VAL A 87 32.94 -33.34 2.95
C VAL A 87 33.94 -33.48 4.09
N ARG A 88 34.67 -34.60 4.16
CA ARG A 88 35.67 -34.85 5.22
C ARG A 88 36.75 -33.77 5.26
N THR A 89 37.25 -33.36 4.08
CA THR A 89 38.27 -32.32 3.95
C THR A 89 37.71 -30.96 4.33
N THR A 90 36.51 -30.63 3.85
CA THR A 90 35.81 -29.38 4.18
C THR A 90 35.57 -29.26 5.69
N THR A 91 35.08 -30.31 6.34
CA THR A 91 34.85 -30.35 7.79
C THR A 91 36.14 -30.20 8.59
N LYS A 92 37.22 -30.88 8.16
CA LYS A 92 38.53 -30.74 8.80
C LYS A 92 39.05 -29.30 8.70
N ARG A 93 39.00 -28.70 7.50
CA ARG A 93 39.44 -27.30 7.28
C ARG A 93 38.63 -26.30 8.10
N ARG A 94 37.29 -26.39 8.09
CA ARG A 94 36.43 -25.51 8.91
C ARG A 94 36.76 -25.60 10.40
N ARG A 95 37.06 -26.80 10.90
CA ARG A 95 37.48 -27.00 12.30
C ARG A 95 38.84 -26.35 12.58
N GLU A 96 39.84 -26.59 11.75
CA GLU A 96 41.17 -25.96 11.87
C GLU A 96 41.07 -24.42 11.86
N THR A 97 40.31 -23.87 10.90
CA THR A 97 40.05 -22.43 10.82
C THR A 97 39.40 -21.91 12.10
N MET A 98 38.35 -22.57 12.58
CA MET A 98 37.65 -22.13 13.79
C MET A 98 38.55 -22.17 15.03
N THR A 99 39.40 -23.19 15.16
CA THR A 99 40.37 -23.28 16.26
C THR A 99 41.38 -22.13 16.22
N ALA A 100 41.94 -21.83 15.05
CA ALA A 100 42.91 -20.74 14.89
C ALA A 100 42.29 -19.37 15.19
N VAL A 101 41.12 -19.10 14.60
CA VAL A 101 40.37 -17.85 14.83
C VAL A 101 39.98 -17.70 16.29
N SER A 102 39.54 -18.78 16.94
CA SER A 102 39.17 -18.74 18.37
C SER A 102 40.36 -18.35 19.25
N ALA A 103 41.57 -18.84 18.94
CA ALA A 103 42.77 -18.45 19.65
C ALA A 103 43.15 -16.98 19.42
N ILE A 104 42.97 -16.46 18.20
CA ILE A 104 43.30 -15.08 17.84
C ILE A 104 42.33 -14.07 18.47
N HIS A 105 41.03 -14.34 18.40
CA HIS A 105 39.98 -13.39 18.83
C HIS A 105 39.42 -13.69 20.23
N GLY A 106 40.01 -14.64 20.98
CA GLY A 106 39.64 -14.91 22.37
C GLY A 106 38.29 -15.60 22.55
N ALA A 107 37.84 -16.39 21.58
CA ALA A 107 36.58 -17.13 21.70
C ALA A 107 36.73 -18.35 22.64
N SER A 108 35.65 -18.66 23.37
CA SER A 108 35.62 -19.79 24.31
C SER A 108 34.59 -20.84 23.89
N LYS A 109 34.66 -22.04 24.49
CA LYS A 109 33.63 -23.08 24.27
C LYS A 109 32.21 -22.64 24.64
N LYS A 110 32.07 -21.65 25.54
CA LYS A 110 30.77 -21.11 25.97
C LYS A 110 30.29 -19.94 25.10
N ASN A 111 31.21 -19.20 24.48
CA ASN A 111 30.88 -18.05 23.63
C ASN A 111 31.83 -18.01 22.42
N LEU A 112 31.29 -18.32 21.25
CA LEU A 112 32.02 -18.31 19.97
C LEU A 112 31.91 -16.98 19.21
N ASN A 113 31.09 -16.03 19.67
CA ASN A 113 30.85 -14.77 18.96
C ASN A 113 32.14 -13.99 18.65
N PRO A 114 33.14 -13.87 19.56
CA PRO A 114 34.38 -13.15 19.24
C PRO A 114 35.11 -13.72 18.02
N ALA A 115 35.04 -15.04 17.80
CA ALA A 115 35.63 -15.66 16.61
C ALA A 115 34.80 -15.37 15.35
N TYR A 116 33.47 -15.37 15.43
CA TYR A 116 32.61 -15.02 14.30
C TYR A 116 32.76 -13.54 13.91
N ASP A 117 32.78 -12.65 14.88
CA ASP A 117 32.95 -11.21 14.69
C ASP A 117 34.33 -10.91 14.09
N GLY A 118 35.40 -11.53 14.61
CA GLY A 118 36.75 -11.39 14.07
C GLY A 118 36.92 -11.91 12.64
N MET A 119 36.27 -13.04 12.32
CA MET A 119 36.22 -13.54 10.93
C MET A 119 35.48 -12.58 10.01
N PHE A 120 34.33 -12.07 10.46
CA PHE A 120 33.51 -11.17 9.66
C PHE A 120 34.19 -9.81 9.45
N ASP A 121 34.78 -9.21 10.48
CA ASP A 121 35.55 -7.97 10.41
C ASP A 121 36.74 -8.10 9.44
N THR A 122 37.49 -9.19 9.56
CA THR A 122 38.60 -9.48 8.63
C THR A 122 38.11 -9.62 7.20
N LEU A 123 37.01 -10.35 6.99
CA LEU A 123 36.42 -10.55 5.67
C LEU A 123 35.91 -9.20 5.09
N GLN A 124 35.23 -8.40 5.89
CA GLN A 124 34.71 -7.08 5.50
C GLN A 124 35.84 -6.13 5.09
N LYS A 125 36.97 -6.15 5.80
CA LYS A 125 38.10 -5.27 5.51
C LYS A 125 38.94 -5.71 4.31
N ARG A 126 39.04 -7.02 4.07
CA ARG A 126 39.95 -7.60 3.05
C ARG A 126 39.25 -7.99 1.75
N CYS A 127 37.95 -8.25 1.77
CA CYS A 127 37.16 -8.66 0.62
C CYS A 127 36.54 -7.43 -0.08
N LYS A 128 36.43 -7.46 -1.41
CA LYS A 128 35.71 -6.40 -2.13
C LYS A 128 34.22 -6.53 -1.87
N MET A 129 33.50 -5.41 -1.82
CA MET A 129 32.06 -5.42 -1.55
C MET A 129 31.28 -6.27 -2.56
N LYS A 130 31.66 -6.24 -3.84
CA LYS A 130 31.05 -7.08 -4.89
C LYS A 130 31.16 -8.57 -4.59
N ASP A 131 32.31 -9.01 -4.08
CA ASP A 131 32.55 -10.42 -3.75
C ASP A 131 31.76 -10.83 -2.50
N LEU A 132 31.68 -9.95 -1.48
CA LEU A 132 30.80 -10.14 -0.31
C LEU A 132 29.33 -10.30 -0.72
N THR A 133 28.84 -9.43 -1.60
CA THR A 133 27.48 -9.54 -2.15
C THR A 133 27.27 -10.86 -2.87
N ASN A 134 28.24 -11.30 -3.68
CA ASN A 134 28.17 -12.60 -4.36
C ASN A 134 28.17 -13.78 -3.40
N TYR A 135 28.90 -13.73 -2.28
CA TYR A 135 28.84 -14.78 -1.26
C TYR A 135 27.48 -14.87 -0.58
N VAL A 136 26.84 -13.72 -0.33
CA VAL A 136 25.49 -13.67 0.24
C VAL A 136 24.48 -14.20 -0.75
N LEU A 137 24.43 -13.62 -1.95
CA LEU A 137 23.45 -13.94 -3.00
C LEU A 137 23.65 -15.34 -3.61
N GLY A 138 24.89 -15.85 -3.61
CA GLY A 138 25.22 -17.17 -4.12
C GLY A 138 24.83 -18.30 -3.17
N ASN A 139 24.39 -18.02 -1.94
CA ASN A 139 23.89 -19.04 -1.01
C ASN A 139 22.39 -18.86 -0.80
N GLU A 140 21.57 -19.78 -1.30
CA GLU A 140 20.10 -19.66 -1.23
C GLU A 140 19.57 -19.51 0.20
N ASN A 141 20.13 -20.28 1.14
CA ASN A 141 19.71 -20.22 2.55
C ASN A 141 20.08 -18.88 3.19
N LEU A 142 21.30 -18.41 2.93
CA LEU A 142 21.77 -17.14 3.46
C LEU A 142 21.00 -15.98 2.85
N THR A 143 20.81 -15.98 1.52
CA THR A 143 20.00 -15.00 0.79
C THR A 143 18.59 -14.95 1.35
N LYS A 144 17.91 -16.10 1.42
CA LYS A 144 16.54 -16.18 1.94
C LYS A 144 16.45 -15.64 3.36
N THR A 145 17.40 -15.95 4.22
CA THR A 145 17.37 -15.52 5.62
C THR A 145 17.67 -14.04 5.75
N VAL A 146 18.82 -13.59 5.24
CA VAL A 146 19.29 -12.19 5.39
C VAL A 146 18.36 -11.22 4.67
N VAL A 147 17.99 -11.52 3.41
CA VAL A 147 17.11 -10.64 2.62
C VAL A 147 15.72 -10.59 3.25
N SER A 148 15.16 -11.73 3.67
CA SER A 148 13.79 -11.71 4.23
C SER A 148 13.74 -11.08 5.63
N GLU A 149 14.76 -11.24 6.47
CA GLU A 149 14.84 -10.58 7.79
C GLU A 149 14.90 -9.06 7.63
N HIS A 150 15.82 -8.56 6.82
CA HIS A 150 15.96 -7.13 6.57
C HIS A 150 14.69 -6.56 5.95
N TYR A 151 14.15 -7.21 4.91
CA TYR A 151 12.94 -6.77 4.24
C TYR A 151 11.72 -6.77 5.17
N LYS A 152 11.54 -7.78 6.03
CA LYS A 152 10.40 -7.83 6.98
C LYS A 152 10.42 -6.68 7.97
N LYS A 153 11.61 -6.18 8.34
CA LYS A 153 11.75 -5.00 9.19
C LYS A 153 11.24 -3.76 8.46
N GLU A 154 11.82 -3.48 7.29
CA GLU A 154 11.44 -2.36 6.43
C GLU A 154 9.95 -2.40 6.04
N LEU A 155 9.42 -3.59 5.78
CA LEU A 155 8.01 -3.81 5.44
C LEU A 155 7.06 -3.32 6.54
N LYS A 156 7.37 -3.60 7.81
CA LYS A 156 6.52 -3.20 8.95
C LYS A 156 6.52 -1.68 9.12
N ASP A 157 7.66 -1.06 8.87
CA ASP A 157 7.82 0.40 8.98
C ASP A 157 7.10 1.07 7.80
N PHE A 158 7.29 0.55 6.59
CA PHE A 158 6.58 1.00 5.39
C PHE A 158 5.06 0.85 5.52
N GLU A 159 4.54 -0.26 6.03
CA GLU A 159 3.08 -0.43 6.17
C GLU A 159 2.43 0.61 7.10
N LYS A 160 3.20 1.23 7.99
CA LYS A 160 2.77 2.31 8.91
C LYS A 160 3.17 3.71 8.45
N SER A 161 3.89 3.81 7.34
CA SER A 161 4.44 5.06 6.82
C SER A 161 3.36 5.98 6.23
N LYS A 162 3.70 7.26 6.09
CA LYS A 162 2.85 8.26 5.43
C LYS A 162 2.68 7.91 3.94
N GLU A 163 3.74 7.41 3.32
CA GLU A 163 3.78 6.98 1.93
C GLU A 163 2.76 5.86 1.66
N ASN A 164 2.62 4.90 2.57
CA ASN A 164 1.59 3.87 2.44
C ASN A 164 0.18 4.41 2.69
N ALA A 165 0.02 5.41 3.55
CA ALA A 165 -1.26 6.09 3.74
C ALA A 165 -1.69 6.83 2.46
N GLU A 166 -0.79 7.61 1.85
CA GLU A 166 -1.01 8.30 0.58
C GLU A 166 -1.36 7.31 -0.54
N ARG A 167 -0.61 6.21 -0.66
CA ARG A 167 -0.92 5.12 -1.60
C ARG A 167 -2.32 4.53 -1.38
N SER A 168 -2.73 4.37 -0.13
CA SER A 168 -4.04 3.82 0.23
C SER A 168 -5.18 4.80 -0.12
N ILE A 169 -4.98 6.09 0.14
CA ILE A 169 -5.92 7.17 -0.23
C ILE A 169 -6.05 7.26 -1.75
N ALA A 170 -4.93 7.28 -2.48
CA ALA A 170 -4.94 7.28 -3.94
C ALA A 170 -5.69 6.08 -4.52
N THR A 171 -5.49 4.89 -3.94
CA THR A 171 -6.24 3.69 -4.33
C THR A 171 -7.74 3.84 -4.05
N PHE A 172 -8.12 4.42 -2.90
CA PHE A 172 -9.52 4.61 -2.51
C PHE A 172 -10.29 5.54 -3.44
N TYR A 173 -9.63 6.57 -3.98
CA TYR A 173 -10.20 7.50 -4.95
C TYR A 173 -9.96 7.10 -6.41
N SER A 174 -9.28 5.97 -6.66
CA SER A 174 -9.01 5.51 -8.02
C SER A 174 -10.31 5.16 -8.75
N SER A 175 -10.56 5.85 -9.86
CA SER A 175 -11.80 5.75 -10.65
C SER A 175 -13.07 6.07 -9.85
N GLY A 176 -12.98 7.05 -8.94
CA GLY A 176 -14.06 7.48 -8.05
C GLY A 176 -13.94 6.89 -6.65
N VAL A 177 -14.83 7.31 -5.75
CA VAL A 177 -14.81 6.87 -4.33
C VAL A 177 -15.23 5.41 -4.23
N MET A 178 -14.33 4.55 -3.77
CA MET A 178 -14.65 3.13 -3.58
C MET A 178 -15.51 2.90 -2.34
N GLY A 179 -16.58 2.11 -2.47
CA GLY A 179 -17.29 1.58 -1.31
C GLY A 179 -16.43 0.60 -0.50
N LYS A 180 -16.73 0.44 0.80
CA LYS A 180 -16.00 -0.45 1.74
C LYS A 180 -15.71 -1.84 1.18
N ARG A 181 -16.72 -2.51 0.62
CA ARG A 181 -16.58 -3.88 0.05
C ARG A 181 -15.63 -3.90 -1.14
N LYS A 182 -15.75 -2.91 -2.04
CA LYS A 182 -14.89 -2.78 -3.23
C LYS A 182 -13.44 -2.54 -2.81
N TYR A 183 -13.20 -1.60 -1.91
CA TYR A 183 -11.85 -1.31 -1.40
C TYR A 183 -11.20 -2.54 -0.73
N GLN A 184 -11.97 -3.28 0.10
CA GLN A 184 -11.48 -4.51 0.73
C GLN A 184 -11.13 -5.60 -0.31
N SER A 185 -11.92 -5.72 -1.38
CA SER A 185 -11.62 -6.62 -2.50
C SER A 185 -10.32 -6.23 -3.21
N VAL A 186 -10.16 -4.96 -3.56
CA VAL A 186 -8.94 -4.43 -4.20
C VAL A 186 -7.72 -4.67 -3.33
N ARG A 187 -7.80 -4.37 -2.02
CA ARG A 187 -6.73 -4.66 -1.06
C ARG A 187 -6.31 -6.13 -1.06
N LEU A 188 -7.27 -7.05 -1.13
CA LEU A 188 -6.99 -8.47 -1.18
C LEU A 188 -6.28 -8.83 -2.48
N VAL A 189 -6.79 -8.41 -3.63
CA VAL A 189 -6.19 -8.69 -4.94
C VAL A 189 -4.75 -8.15 -5.04
N LEU A 190 -4.49 -6.96 -4.50
CA LEU A 190 -3.15 -6.35 -4.53
C LEU A 190 -2.11 -7.03 -3.62
N SER A 191 -2.54 -7.87 -2.68
CA SER A 191 -1.63 -8.45 -1.68
C SER A 191 -1.75 -9.95 -1.47
N MET A 192 -2.71 -10.60 -2.10
CA MET A 192 -3.01 -12.03 -1.93
C MET A 192 -3.17 -12.72 -3.29
N THR A 193 -2.69 -13.96 -3.37
CA THR A 193 -2.91 -14.88 -4.47
C THR A 193 -3.54 -16.17 -3.94
N SER A 194 -4.12 -16.98 -4.82
CA SER A 194 -4.63 -18.30 -4.47
C SER A 194 -3.47 -19.28 -4.28
N SER A 195 -3.53 -20.12 -3.25
CA SER A 195 -2.59 -21.23 -3.08
C SER A 195 -3.07 -22.49 -3.79
N GLU A 196 -2.14 -23.30 -4.28
CA GLU A 196 -2.39 -24.61 -4.89
C GLU A 196 -3.12 -25.59 -3.95
N GLN A 197 -2.92 -25.43 -2.64
CA GLN A 197 -3.50 -26.28 -1.59
C GLN A 197 -4.89 -25.80 -1.11
N GLY A 198 -5.48 -24.82 -1.80
CA GLY A 198 -6.69 -24.13 -1.34
C GLY A 198 -6.38 -23.06 -0.28
N GLY A 199 -7.04 -21.92 -0.38
CA GLY A 199 -6.80 -20.75 0.49
C GLY A 199 -6.12 -19.56 -0.22
N ARG A 200 -5.87 -18.50 0.54
CA ARG A 200 -5.20 -17.28 0.06
C ARG A 200 -3.87 -17.08 0.77
N THR A 201 -2.80 -16.91 0.00
CA THR A 201 -1.45 -16.61 0.49
C THR A 201 -1.01 -15.22 0.04
N GLY A 202 -0.09 -14.62 0.79
CA GLY A 202 0.43 -13.29 0.44
C GLY A 202 1.31 -13.35 -0.80
N ILE A 203 1.08 -12.42 -1.75
CA ILE A 203 1.96 -12.25 -2.92
C ILE A 203 3.36 -11.94 -2.40
N SER A 204 4.36 -12.68 -2.89
CA SER A 204 5.75 -12.52 -2.46
C SER A 204 6.61 -12.13 -3.66
N ILE A 205 7.39 -11.07 -3.50
CA ILE A 205 8.36 -10.59 -4.52
C ILE A 205 9.58 -11.52 -4.53
N PHE A 206 9.93 -12.04 -3.35
CA PHE A 206 11.02 -12.97 -3.10
C PHE A 206 10.60 -13.91 -1.95
N PRO A 207 11.14 -15.14 -1.82
CA PRO A 207 10.79 -16.03 -0.71
C PRO A 207 10.91 -15.35 0.67
N GLY A 208 9.78 -15.16 1.33
CA GLY A 208 9.71 -14.49 2.65
C GLY A 208 9.54 -12.97 2.60
N CYS A 209 9.55 -12.34 1.42
CA CYS A 209 9.35 -10.91 1.20
C CYS A 209 7.98 -10.65 0.55
N LYS A 210 6.98 -10.37 1.39
CA LYS A 210 5.60 -10.14 0.96
C LYS A 210 5.38 -8.73 0.43
N VAL A 211 4.50 -8.58 -0.55
CA VAL A 211 4.07 -7.25 -1.04
C VAL A 211 3.42 -6.47 0.11
N PRO A 212 3.80 -5.19 0.32
CA PRO A 212 3.22 -4.36 1.38
C PRO A 212 1.74 -4.11 1.17
N LYS A 213 0.94 -4.29 2.22
CA LYS A 213 -0.51 -4.09 2.15
C LYS A 213 -0.86 -2.60 2.26
N ILE A 214 -1.81 -2.16 1.43
CA ILE A 214 -2.50 -0.89 1.68
C ILE A 214 -3.30 -0.98 3.00
N LEU A 215 -3.63 0.18 3.57
CA LEU A 215 -4.33 0.28 4.84
C LEU A 215 -5.64 -0.50 4.82
N THR A 216 -6.04 -1.04 5.98
CA THR A 216 -7.40 -1.56 6.14
C THR A 216 -8.40 -0.42 5.99
N TYR A 217 -9.64 -0.71 5.58
CA TYR A 217 -10.65 0.33 5.40
C TYR A 217 -10.83 1.21 6.64
N ASN A 218 -10.85 0.62 7.84
CA ASN A 218 -11.01 1.38 9.08
C ASN A 218 -9.81 2.29 9.35
N ASN A 219 -8.58 1.84 9.07
CA ASN A 219 -7.39 2.67 9.22
C ASN A 219 -7.34 3.77 8.16
N LEU A 220 -7.73 3.47 6.92
CA LEU A 220 -7.88 4.45 5.85
C LEU A 220 -8.87 5.54 6.26
N VAL A 221 -10.06 5.18 6.76
CA VAL A 221 -11.05 6.17 7.23
C VAL A 221 -10.48 7.05 8.33
N ARG A 222 -9.72 6.48 9.27
CA ARG A 222 -9.03 7.27 10.32
C ARG A 222 -8.03 8.26 9.73
N GLU A 223 -7.28 7.88 8.69
CA GLU A 223 -6.40 8.82 8.00
C GLU A 223 -7.20 9.90 7.25
N LEU A 224 -8.28 9.53 6.55
CA LEU A 224 -9.16 10.48 5.87
C LEU A 224 -9.78 11.50 6.83
N THR A 225 -10.20 11.09 8.03
CA THR A 225 -10.77 12.00 9.03
C THR A 225 -9.77 13.00 9.62
N LYS A 226 -8.46 12.75 9.49
CA LYS A 226 -7.43 13.72 9.89
C LYS A 226 -7.23 14.82 8.86
N ILE A 227 -7.68 14.59 7.62
CA ILE A 227 -7.59 15.58 6.55
C ILE A 227 -8.62 16.65 6.87
N ASP A 228 -8.15 17.81 7.29
CA ASP A 228 -8.99 18.98 7.40
C ASP A 228 -9.45 19.38 5.98
N ILE A 229 -10.77 19.39 5.78
CA ILE A 229 -11.42 19.81 4.54
C ILE A 229 -12.18 21.13 4.70
N GLY A 230 -12.02 21.80 5.84
CA GLY A 230 -12.77 22.99 6.21
C GLY A 230 -14.19 22.68 6.65
N ASN A 231 -14.93 23.75 6.94
CA ASN A 231 -16.30 23.65 7.43
C ASN A 231 -17.24 23.16 6.32
N VAL A 232 -18.08 22.20 6.68
CA VAL A 232 -19.18 21.68 5.86
C VAL A 232 -20.43 21.81 6.70
N LEU A 233 -21.40 22.57 6.21
CA LEU A 233 -22.65 22.85 6.88
C LEU A 233 -23.70 21.85 6.38
N GLU A 234 -24.35 21.17 7.30
CA GLU A 234 -25.42 20.23 6.98
C GLU A 234 -26.72 20.98 6.68
N ILE A 235 -27.49 20.45 5.73
CA ILE A 235 -28.87 20.87 5.51
C ILE A 235 -29.72 20.19 6.59
N ASN A 236 -29.84 20.85 7.74
CA ASN A 236 -30.53 20.35 8.92
C ASN A 236 -31.93 20.97 9.09
N ASN A 237 -32.68 20.56 10.10
CA ASN A 237 -34.03 21.08 10.34
C ASN A 237 -34.10 22.60 10.56
N GLU A 238 -33.04 23.20 11.11
CA GLU A 238 -32.95 24.65 11.27
C GLU A 238 -32.84 25.36 9.92
N TYR A 239 -31.98 24.87 9.03
CA TYR A 239 -31.87 25.37 7.66
C TYR A 239 -33.18 25.24 6.89
N LEU A 240 -34.00 24.22 7.20
CA LEU A 240 -35.26 23.94 6.51
C LEU A 240 -36.48 24.60 7.17
N SER A 241 -36.34 25.24 8.33
CA SER A 241 -37.45 25.67 9.19
C SER A 241 -38.41 26.70 8.57
N ASP A 242 -37.92 27.49 7.62
CA ASP A 242 -38.64 28.53 6.87
C ASP A 242 -39.13 28.06 5.49
N LEU A 243 -38.96 26.76 5.18
CA LEU A 243 -39.33 26.19 3.90
C LEU A 243 -40.48 25.19 4.05
N GLU A 244 -41.45 25.26 3.13
CA GLU A 244 -42.47 24.23 2.97
C GLU A 244 -41.86 23.04 2.22
N ILE A 245 -41.63 21.93 2.93
CA ILE A 245 -40.97 20.74 2.36
C ILE A 245 -41.76 19.49 2.73
N ASP A 246 -42.12 18.70 1.72
CA ASP A 246 -42.91 17.48 1.87
C ASP A 246 -42.13 16.30 2.46
N ALA A 247 -40.80 16.33 2.42
CA ALA A 247 -39.92 15.25 2.87
C ALA A 247 -38.57 15.77 3.37
N PRO A 248 -37.91 15.07 4.32
CA PRO A 248 -36.57 15.44 4.77
C PRO A 248 -35.57 15.34 3.61
N ILE A 249 -34.82 16.43 3.39
CA ILE A 249 -33.78 16.53 2.37
C ILE A 249 -32.43 16.40 3.04
N ASN A 250 -31.67 15.38 2.63
CA ASN A 250 -30.28 15.22 3.06
C ASN A 250 -29.37 15.97 2.10
N GLY A 251 -28.45 16.75 2.65
CA GLY A 251 -27.44 17.45 1.86
C GLY A 251 -26.49 18.24 2.74
N ALA A 252 -25.52 18.85 2.09
CA ALA A 252 -24.53 19.69 2.75
C ALA A 252 -24.02 20.77 1.79
N TYR A 253 -23.48 21.83 2.36
CA TYR A 253 -22.91 22.95 1.62
C TYR A 253 -21.71 23.55 2.33
N ARG A 254 -20.97 24.37 1.61
CA ARG A 254 -19.79 25.10 2.10
C ARG A 254 -20.04 26.59 2.00
N ASP A 255 -19.56 27.33 2.99
CA ASP A 255 -19.48 28.78 2.88
C ASP A 255 -18.34 29.15 1.93
N LEU A 256 -18.70 29.80 0.82
CA LEU A 256 -17.76 30.17 -0.24
C LEU A 256 -16.71 31.16 0.27
N ARG A 257 -17.06 31.99 1.28
CA ARG A 257 -16.18 33.00 1.90
C ARG A 257 -15.05 32.37 2.71
N GLU A 258 -15.28 31.17 3.24
CA GLU A 258 -14.27 30.39 3.96
C GLU A 258 -13.54 29.41 3.02
N TYR A 259 -14.29 28.81 2.10
CA TYR A 259 -13.79 27.74 1.25
C TYR A 259 -12.82 28.23 0.17
N LEU A 260 -13.12 29.36 -0.49
CA LEU A 260 -12.26 29.86 -1.57
C LEU A 260 -10.86 30.28 -1.11
N PRO A 261 -10.67 31.02 0.00
CA PRO A 261 -9.33 31.32 0.52
C PRO A 261 -8.53 30.07 0.82
N ARG A 262 -9.18 29.04 1.40
CA ARG A 262 -8.56 27.74 1.66
C ARG A 262 -8.12 27.05 0.37
N LEU A 263 -8.99 27.05 -0.64
CA LEU A 263 -8.68 26.47 -1.94
C LEU A 263 -7.55 27.22 -2.65
N ALA A 264 -7.56 28.56 -2.60
CA ALA A 264 -6.50 29.39 -3.15
C ALA A 264 -5.15 29.12 -2.47
N LYS A 265 -5.12 29.00 -1.14
CA LYS A 265 -3.92 28.61 -0.38
C LYS A 265 -3.35 27.28 -0.87
N PHE A 266 -4.21 26.30 -1.16
CA PHE A 266 -3.79 25.02 -1.72
C PHE A 266 -3.10 25.17 -3.09
N TYR A 267 -3.63 25.99 -4.00
CA TYR A 267 -2.99 26.24 -5.31
C TYR A 267 -1.72 27.10 -5.22
N LEU A 268 -1.61 27.98 -4.23
CA LEU A 268 -0.44 28.83 -4.02
C LEU A 268 0.74 28.11 -3.36
N SER A 269 0.52 26.90 -2.80
CA SER A 269 1.61 26.07 -2.28
C SER A 269 2.65 25.73 -3.35
N THR A 270 3.92 25.62 -2.95
CA THR A 270 5.12 25.72 -3.82
C THR A 270 5.12 24.84 -5.07
N ASP A 271 4.48 23.67 -5.06
CA ASP A 271 4.43 22.75 -6.20
C ASP A 271 3.32 23.05 -7.22
N ARG A 272 2.33 23.88 -6.86
CA ARG A 272 1.17 24.21 -7.72
C ARG A 272 1.15 25.63 -8.25
N LYS A 273 2.00 26.52 -7.71
CA LYS A 273 2.09 27.92 -8.17
C LYS A 273 2.40 28.05 -9.66
N HIS A 274 3.23 27.15 -10.20
CA HIS A 274 3.55 27.10 -11.64
C HIS A 274 2.37 26.70 -12.54
N ALA A 275 1.28 26.16 -11.96
CA ALA A 275 0.09 25.80 -12.71
C ALA A 275 -0.94 26.93 -12.83
N LEU A 276 -0.67 28.11 -12.24
CA LEU A 276 -1.58 29.25 -12.28
C LEU A 276 -1.21 30.20 -13.42
N GLU A 277 -2.20 30.50 -14.25
CA GLU A 277 -2.20 31.47 -15.34
C GLU A 277 -3.04 32.69 -14.91
N TRP A 278 -2.44 33.88 -14.96
CA TRP A 278 -3.08 35.14 -14.52
C TRP A 278 -3.64 35.98 -15.68
N TYR A 279 -3.65 35.44 -16.92
CA TYR A 279 -4.25 36.03 -18.13
C TYR A 279 -4.03 37.54 -18.31
N GLY A 280 -2.85 38.05 -17.93
CA GLY A 280 -2.48 39.46 -18.08
C GLY A 280 -3.29 40.46 -17.24
N LYS A 281 -4.14 40.00 -16.31
CA LYS A 281 -4.92 40.86 -15.40
C LYS A 281 -4.57 40.52 -13.96
N THR A 282 -4.01 41.52 -13.26
CA THR A 282 -3.71 41.54 -11.81
C THR A 282 -3.32 40.19 -11.22
N GLU A 283 -2.00 39.93 -11.15
CA GLU A 283 -1.47 38.83 -10.35
C GLU A 283 -2.17 38.79 -8.98
N SER A 284 -2.55 37.60 -8.53
CA SER A 284 -3.29 37.35 -7.28
C SER A 284 -4.81 37.53 -7.34
N THR A 285 -5.43 37.67 -8.52
CA THR A 285 -6.89 37.55 -8.68
C THR A 285 -7.29 36.17 -9.20
N PHE A 286 -8.04 35.41 -8.40
CA PHE A 286 -8.63 34.14 -8.81
C PHE A 286 -9.96 34.38 -9.54
N LEU A 287 -10.00 34.00 -10.81
CA LEU A 287 -11.17 33.96 -11.66
C LEU A 287 -11.94 32.66 -11.44
N ILE A 288 -13.23 32.77 -11.18
CA ILE A 288 -14.07 31.66 -10.74
C ILE A 288 -15.13 31.34 -11.79
N ALA A 289 -15.27 30.05 -12.09
CA ALA A 289 -16.46 29.48 -12.69
C ALA A 289 -17.32 28.83 -11.61
N LEU A 290 -18.61 29.14 -11.60
CA LEU A 290 -19.56 28.62 -10.61
C LEU A 290 -20.84 28.14 -11.31
N GLY A 291 -21.23 26.90 -11.06
CA GLY A 291 -22.36 26.28 -11.76
C GLY A 291 -23.08 25.26 -10.91
N GLY A 292 -24.40 25.18 -11.09
CA GLY A 292 -25.26 24.13 -10.60
C GLY A 292 -25.56 23.13 -11.71
N ASP A 293 -25.67 21.86 -11.34
CA ASP A 293 -26.10 20.78 -12.24
C ASP A 293 -26.95 19.75 -11.49
N GLY A 294 -27.89 19.19 -12.24
CA GLY A 294 -28.74 18.08 -11.85
C GLY A 294 -27.99 16.76 -11.98
N CYS A 295 -28.02 15.97 -10.92
CA CYS A 295 -27.38 14.67 -10.88
C CYS A 295 -28.48 13.58 -10.89
N PRO A 296 -28.44 12.59 -11.80
CA PRO A 296 -29.42 11.50 -11.84
C PRO A 296 -29.15 10.46 -10.73
N PHE A 297 -28.67 10.90 -9.58
CA PHE A 297 -28.26 10.07 -8.45
C PHE A 297 -28.97 10.60 -7.21
N GLY A 298 -29.85 9.83 -6.60
CA GLY A 298 -30.60 10.30 -5.44
C GLY A 298 -31.87 9.50 -5.18
N LYS A 299 -32.58 9.84 -4.12
CA LYS A 299 -33.94 9.34 -3.88
C LYS A 299 -34.84 9.92 -4.98
N HIS A 300 -35.56 9.06 -5.70
CA HIS A 300 -36.39 9.47 -6.84
C HIS A 300 -35.59 10.12 -7.99
N GLU A 301 -34.33 9.71 -8.19
CA GLU A 301 -33.49 10.16 -9.32
C GLU A 301 -33.25 11.67 -9.39
N SER A 302 -33.42 12.39 -8.28
CA SER A 302 -33.20 13.83 -8.20
C SER A 302 -32.18 14.19 -7.12
N ALA A 303 -31.02 14.67 -7.54
CA ALA A 303 -30.12 15.45 -6.71
C ALA A 303 -29.61 16.65 -7.48
N CYS A 304 -29.18 17.66 -6.74
CA CYS A 304 -28.59 18.86 -7.28
C CYS A 304 -27.24 19.09 -6.61
N SER A 305 -26.26 19.52 -7.40
CA SER A 305 -24.95 19.93 -6.91
C SER A 305 -24.57 21.29 -7.47
N PHE A 306 -23.83 22.08 -6.69
CA PHE A 306 -23.10 23.23 -7.20
C PHE A 306 -21.61 22.98 -7.07
N LEU A 307 -20.87 23.35 -8.12
CA LEU A 307 -19.43 23.22 -8.21
C LEU A 307 -18.78 24.58 -8.44
N VAL A 308 -17.51 24.66 -8.02
CA VAL A 308 -16.65 25.81 -8.20
C VAL A 308 -15.30 25.39 -8.77
N SER A 309 -14.77 26.19 -9.69
CA SER A 309 -13.50 25.94 -10.36
C SER A 309 -12.74 27.24 -10.58
N PHE A 310 -11.41 27.18 -10.48
CA PHE A 310 -10.56 28.33 -10.82
C PHE A 310 -10.19 28.30 -12.30
N LEU A 311 -10.54 29.35 -13.03
CA LEU A 311 -10.15 29.48 -14.44
C LEU A 311 -8.63 29.69 -14.59
N ASN A 312 -7.96 30.16 -13.52
CA ASN A 312 -6.52 30.36 -13.49
C ASN A 312 -5.72 29.07 -13.64
N VAL A 313 -6.30 27.87 -13.53
CA VAL A 313 -5.54 26.63 -13.74
C VAL A 313 -5.32 26.29 -15.23
N GLY A 314 -5.64 27.21 -16.13
CA GLY A 314 -5.45 27.06 -17.57
C GLY A 314 -6.25 25.88 -18.11
N ARG A 315 -5.62 25.04 -18.91
CA ARG A 315 -6.23 23.82 -19.50
C ARG A 315 -6.75 22.83 -18.46
N LYS A 316 -6.27 22.89 -17.21
CA LYS A 316 -6.74 21.98 -16.15
C LYS A 316 -8.16 22.28 -15.69
N VAL A 317 -8.74 23.42 -16.04
CA VAL A 317 -10.14 23.72 -15.69
C VAL A 317 -11.13 22.67 -16.23
N ALA A 318 -10.81 22.06 -17.37
CA ALA A 318 -11.59 20.97 -17.96
C ALA A 318 -11.37 19.60 -17.27
N SER A 319 -10.45 19.51 -16.31
CA SER A 319 -10.18 18.29 -15.53
C SER A 319 -11.22 18.12 -14.44
N THR A 320 -11.71 16.90 -14.27
CA THR A 320 -12.57 16.53 -13.14
C THR A 320 -11.88 16.69 -11.77
N HIS A 321 -10.56 16.86 -11.73
CA HIS A 321 -9.78 17.06 -10.50
C HIS A 321 -9.75 18.51 -10.01
N ASP A 322 -10.16 19.46 -10.84
CA ASP A 322 -10.12 20.90 -10.54
C ASP A 322 -11.53 21.52 -10.50
N ASN A 323 -12.55 20.67 -10.30
CA ASN A 323 -13.95 21.03 -10.08
C ASN A 323 -14.37 20.60 -8.66
N PHE A 324 -14.77 21.54 -7.80
CA PHE A 324 -14.98 21.29 -6.39
C PHE A 324 -16.44 21.48 -5.98
N CYS A 325 -17.04 20.48 -5.35
CA CYS A 325 -18.41 20.54 -4.87
C CYS A 325 -18.54 21.47 -3.64
N ILE A 326 -19.41 22.48 -3.75
CA ILE A 326 -19.72 23.46 -2.70
C ILE A 326 -21.15 23.31 -2.16
N PHE A 327 -22.00 22.58 -2.86
CA PHE A 327 -23.33 22.19 -2.40
C PHE A 327 -23.70 20.86 -3.04
N GLY A 328 -24.34 20.00 -2.27
CA GLY A 328 -24.94 18.78 -2.77
C GLY A 328 -26.14 18.41 -1.91
N ALA A 329 -27.31 18.27 -2.54
CA ALA A 329 -28.53 17.92 -1.85
C ALA A 329 -29.36 16.94 -2.67
N ASN A 330 -30.05 16.05 -1.97
CA ASN A 330 -30.94 15.06 -2.56
C ASN A 330 -32.32 15.67 -2.87
N CYS A 331 -32.35 16.63 -3.78
CA CYS A 331 -33.54 17.33 -4.25
C CYS A 331 -33.38 17.80 -5.70
N ASP A 332 -34.51 18.14 -6.34
CA ASP A 332 -34.52 18.72 -7.69
C ASP A 332 -33.96 20.16 -7.70
N GLU A 333 -33.40 20.57 -8.83
CA GLU A 333 -32.80 21.88 -9.10
C GLU A 333 -33.75 23.05 -8.84
N THR A 334 -35.07 22.84 -9.00
CA THR A 334 -36.10 23.87 -8.81
C THR A 334 -36.67 23.92 -7.38
N SER A 335 -36.18 23.04 -6.49
CA SER A 335 -36.62 22.95 -5.10
C SER A 335 -36.36 24.24 -4.31
N GLN A 336 -37.16 24.47 -3.27
CA GLN A 336 -37.00 25.64 -2.40
C GLN A 336 -35.65 25.65 -1.67
N VAL A 337 -35.09 24.47 -1.39
CA VAL A 337 -33.75 24.32 -0.79
C VAL A 337 -32.68 24.87 -1.72
N VAL A 338 -32.71 24.51 -3.01
CA VAL A 338 -31.75 25.01 -4.00
C VAL A 338 -31.91 26.52 -4.19
N LYS A 339 -33.15 27.01 -4.25
CA LYS A 339 -33.43 28.47 -4.33
C LYS A 339 -32.89 29.22 -3.12
N LYS A 340 -33.07 28.68 -1.91
CA LYS A 340 -32.53 29.26 -0.66
C LYS A 340 -31.00 29.30 -0.69
N TYR A 341 -30.36 28.21 -1.13
CA TYR A 341 -28.91 28.17 -1.30
C TYR A 341 -28.43 29.19 -2.34
N ALA A 342 -29.05 29.26 -3.52
CA ALA A 342 -28.68 30.20 -4.58
C ALA A 342 -28.76 31.67 -4.11
N ARG A 343 -29.81 32.05 -3.35
CA ARG A 343 -29.90 33.39 -2.75
C ARG A 343 -28.75 33.68 -1.78
N SER A 344 -28.40 32.70 -0.93
CA SER A 344 -27.25 32.82 -0.03
C SER A 344 -25.95 32.97 -0.82
N LEU A 345 -25.81 32.20 -1.90
CA LEU A 345 -24.62 32.20 -2.76
C LEU A 345 -24.40 33.55 -3.44
N VAL A 346 -25.47 34.18 -3.96
CA VAL A 346 -25.40 35.55 -4.51
C VAL A 346 -24.89 36.54 -3.47
N HIS A 347 -25.37 36.45 -2.23
CA HIS A 347 -24.87 37.28 -1.14
C HIS A 347 -23.39 37.03 -0.82
N GLN A 348 -22.96 35.77 -0.84
CA GLN A 348 -21.55 35.41 -0.62
C GLN A 348 -20.65 35.92 -1.74
N ILE A 349 -21.07 35.81 -3.00
CA ILE A 349 -20.35 36.35 -4.18
C ILE A 349 -20.20 37.86 -4.06
N ALA A 350 -21.27 38.59 -3.73
CA ALA A 350 -21.22 40.05 -3.58
C ALA A 350 -20.27 40.50 -2.44
N GLN A 351 -20.08 39.67 -1.41
CA GLN A 351 -19.12 39.92 -0.34
C GLN A 351 -17.68 39.58 -0.76
N LEU A 352 -17.49 38.52 -1.54
CA LEU A 352 -16.19 38.10 -2.08
C LEU A 352 -15.60 39.17 -3.00
N ASP A 353 -16.41 39.72 -3.92
CA ASP A 353 -15.96 40.73 -4.90
C ASP A 353 -15.45 42.01 -4.23
N LYS A 354 -15.88 42.30 -2.99
CA LYS A 354 -15.50 43.50 -2.24
C LYS A 354 -14.34 43.28 -1.28
N LYS A 355 -13.89 42.04 -1.10
CA LYS A 355 -12.96 41.67 -0.03
C LYS A 355 -11.60 41.25 -0.58
N ILE A 356 -10.56 41.76 0.07
CA ILE A 356 -9.18 41.30 -0.12
C ILE A 356 -8.89 40.28 0.98
N PHE A 357 -8.34 39.14 0.61
CA PHE A 357 -7.97 38.07 1.53
C PHE A 357 -6.46 38.02 1.67
N GLN A 358 -5.98 37.94 2.91
CA GLN A 358 -4.57 37.72 3.20
C GLN A 358 -4.35 36.22 3.44
N ILE A 359 -3.47 35.61 2.66
CA ILE A 359 -3.03 34.22 2.79
C ILE A 359 -1.57 34.23 3.26
N ASP A 360 -1.32 33.53 4.35
CA ASP A 360 0.00 33.29 4.95
C ASP A 360 0.84 34.55 5.13
N ASP A 361 0.26 35.62 5.68
CA ASP A 361 0.91 36.91 6.02
C ASP A 361 1.52 37.73 4.87
N TRP A 362 1.81 37.15 3.69
CA TRP A 362 2.50 37.84 2.58
C TRP A 362 1.79 37.78 1.21
N VAL A 363 0.71 37.01 1.03
CA VAL A 363 -0.07 37.01 -0.22
C VAL A 363 -1.42 37.66 -0.02
N THR A 364 -1.70 38.72 -0.78
CA THR A 364 -3.06 39.28 -0.88
C THR A 364 -3.72 38.76 -2.13
N ILE A 365 -4.89 38.13 -1.99
CA ILE A 365 -5.67 37.65 -3.12
C ILE A 365 -7.05 38.29 -3.17
N THR A 366 -7.61 38.32 -4.36
CA THR A 366 -9.01 38.66 -4.61
C THR A 366 -9.69 37.57 -5.43
N PHE A 367 -11.02 37.54 -5.36
CA PHE A 367 -11.83 36.60 -6.12
C PHE A 367 -12.75 37.39 -7.05
N LYS A 368 -12.98 36.84 -8.23
CA LYS A 368 -13.93 37.39 -9.19
C LYS A 368 -14.65 36.27 -9.91
N VAL A 369 -15.98 36.26 -9.84
CA VAL A 369 -16.79 35.35 -10.66
C VAL A 369 -16.79 35.85 -12.10
N GLN A 370 -16.39 34.99 -13.03
CA GLN A 370 -16.24 35.33 -14.45
C GLN A 370 -17.15 34.49 -15.34
N GLU A 371 -17.43 33.25 -14.94
CA GLU A 371 -18.25 32.32 -15.71
C GLU A 371 -19.33 31.69 -14.81
N LEU A 372 -20.51 31.47 -15.38
CA LEU A 372 -21.65 30.86 -14.70
C LEU A 372 -22.17 29.65 -15.50
N PRO A 373 -21.37 28.59 -15.67
CA PRO A 373 -21.71 27.44 -16.52
C PRO A 373 -22.90 26.66 -15.93
N ASN A 374 -24.05 26.73 -16.59
CA ASN A 374 -25.28 26.07 -16.17
C ASN A 374 -26.06 25.65 -17.41
N ASP A 375 -26.85 24.60 -17.30
CA ASP A 375 -27.81 24.26 -18.34
C ASP A 375 -28.97 25.29 -18.39
N MET A 376 -29.78 25.24 -19.44
CA MET A 376 -30.87 26.21 -19.62
C MET A 376 -31.95 26.10 -18.53
N LYS A 377 -32.14 24.91 -17.94
CA LYS A 377 -33.13 24.69 -16.88
C LYS A 377 -32.69 25.41 -15.59
N MET A 378 -31.43 25.25 -15.21
CA MET A 378 -30.82 25.92 -14.06
C MET A 378 -30.75 27.43 -14.29
N LEU A 379 -30.37 27.90 -15.49
CA LEU A 379 -30.36 29.34 -15.79
C LEU A 379 -31.74 29.97 -15.71
N ALA A 380 -32.78 29.31 -16.24
CA ALA A 380 -34.15 29.79 -16.11
C ALA A 380 -34.57 29.89 -14.64
N MET A 381 -34.26 28.87 -13.84
CA MET A 381 -34.52 28.91 -12.39
C MET A 381 -33.80 30.07 -11.70
N LEU A 382 -32.52 30.28 -12.00
CA LEU A 382 -31.71 31.37 -11.43
C LEU A 382 -32.23 32.76 -11.84
N ALA A 383 -32.72 32.89 -13.08
CA ALA A 383 -33.35 34.11 -13.59
C ALA A 383 -34.78 34.34 -13.04
N GLY A 384 -35.38 33.33 -12.40
CA GLY A 384 -36.79 33.38 -11.98
C GLY A 384 -37.78 33.19 -13.14
N GLU A 385 -37.31 32.63 -14.26
CA GLU A 385 -38.08 32.36 -15.47
C GLU A 385 -38.64 30.93 -15.47
N LEU A 386 -39.63 30.70 -16.33
CA LEU A 386 -40.14 29.35 -16.59
C LEU A 386 -39.14 28.61 -17.49
N VAL A 387 -38.86 27.35 -17.15
CA VAL A 387 -37.99 26.46 -17.92
C VAL A 387 -38.56 26.28 -19.33
N ILE A 388 -37.91 26.87 -20.33
CA ILE A 388 -38.21 26.71 -21.76
C ILE A 388 -39.68 27.05 -22.07
N SER A 389 -40.00 28.35 -22.07
CA SER A 389 -41.29 28.83 -22.55
C SER A 389 -41.37 28.65 -24.07
N SER A 390 -42.44 28.04 -24.58
CA SER A 390 -42.74 28.00 -26.02
C SER A 390 -42.90 29.40 -26.63
N LYS A 391 -43.08 30.42 -25.79
CA LYS A 391 -43.18 31.82 -26.17
C LYS A 391 -41.85 32.55 -26.08
N TYR A 392 -40.96 32.29 -25.12
CA TYR A 392 -39.67 32.97 -24.97
C TYR A 392 -38.54 31.95 -24.86
N PHE A 393 -37.61 31.98 -25.82
CA PHE A 393 -36.65 30.89 -26.02
C PHE A 393 -35.37 31.00 -25.20
N SER A 394 -35.08 32.18 -24.64
CA SER A 394 -33.80 32.47 -23.99
C SER A 394 -33.96 33.38 -22.79
N THR A 395 -33.30 33.04 -21.70
CA THR A 395 -33.17 33.87 -20.48
C THR A 395 -32.24 35.06 -20.68
N PHE A 396 -31.54 35.12 -21.82
CA PHE A 396 -30.57 36.18 -22.14
C PHE A 396 -31.10 37.22 -23.12
N ALA A 397 -32.27 36.98 -23.70
CA ALA A 397 -32.81 37.86 -24.74
C ALA A 397 -34.33 37.90 -24.68
N ASN A 398 -34.90 39.09 -24.81
CA ASN A 398 -36.34 39.28 -24.93
C ASN A 398 -36.79 38.97 -26.37
N VAL A 399 -36.68 37.70 -26.76
CA VAL A 399 -37.07 37.19 -28.10
C VAL A 399 -38.15 36.16 -27.92
N CYS A 400 -39.27 36.36 -28.61
CA CYS A 400 -40.42 35.49 -28.54
C CYS A 400 -40.66 34.69 -29.82
N LYS A 401 -41.57 33.71 -29.75
CA LYS A 401 -41.97 32.88 -30.89
C LYS A 401 -42.48 33.68 -32.07
N ASP A 402 -43.18 34.78 -31.79
CA ASP A 402 -43.74 35.64 -32.82
C ASP A 402 -42.60 36.36 -33.59
N ASP A 403 -41.54 36.77 -32.88
CA ASP A 403 -40.33 37.36 -33.46
C ASP A 403 -39.56 36.35 -34.34
N ALA A 404 -39.52 35.07 -33.93
CA ALA A 404 -38.83 34.02 -34.67
C ALA A 404 -39.54 33.62 -35.98
N THR A 405 -40.84 33.89 -36.09
CA THR A 405 -41.63 33.66 -37.31
C THR A 405 -41.61 34.83 -38.29
N ASP A 406 -41.14 36.01 -37.87
CA ASP A 406 -41.05 37.18 -38.74
C ASP A 406 -39.76 37.19 -39.57
N LEU A 407 -39.81 36.52 -40.73
CA LEU A 407 -38.72 36.49 -41.71
C LEU A 407 -38.41 37.86 -42.35
N ARG A 408 -39.23 38.89 -42.11
CA ARG A 408 -39.05 40.22 -42.74
C ARG A 408 -37.83 40.95 -42.23
N HIS A 409 -37.42 40.72 -40.99
CA HIS A 409 -36.20 41.33 -40.43
C HIS A 409 -34.90 40.67 -40.88
N LEU A 410 -34.94 39.41 -41.35
CA LEU A 410 -33.75 38.67 -41.83
C LEU A 410 -33.43 38.93 -43.31
N LEU A 411 -34.41 39.33 -44.12
CA LEU A 411 -34.24 39.51 -45.56
C LEU A 411 -34.01 40.98 -45.99
N VAL A 412 -34.19 41.96 -45.11
CA VAL A 412 -34.08 43.39 -45.48
C VAL A 412 -32.66 43.96 -45.31
N GLN A 413 -31.73 43.26 -44.65
CA GLN A 413 -30.33 43.75 -44.54
C GLN A 413 -29.39 43.34 -45.67
N ASN A 414 -29.85 42.61 -46.69
CA ASN A 414 -28.98 42.16 -47.80
C ASN A 414 -29.43 42.58 -49.21
N GLN A 415 -30.24 43.64 -49.32
CA GLN A 415 -30.37 44.37 -50.58
C GLN A 415 -30.16 45.86 -50.32
N GLY A 416 -29.00 46.33 -50.75
CA GLY A 416 -28.51 47.67 -50.45
C GLY A 416 -29.35 48.76 -51.08
N THR A 417 -29.32 49.91 -50.43
CA THR A 417 -29.40 51.19 -51.13
C THR A 417 -28.48 52.18 -50.43
N ASN A 418 -27.52 52.67 -51.21
CA ASN A 418 -26.79 53.90 -51.00
C ASN A 418 -27.70 55.05 -50.53
N GLY A 419 -27.18 55.87 -49.64
CA GLY A 419 -27.56 57.29 -49.52
C GLY A 419 -28.59 57.62 -48.44
N SER A 420 -28.13 58.13 -47.31
CA SER A 420 -28.27 59.55 -46.93
C SER A 420 -28.05 59.75 -45.42
N HIS A 421 -27.34 60.84 -45.10
CA HIS A 421 -27.05 61.32 -43.76
C HIS A 421 -28.31 61.60 -42.92
N GLY A 422 -28.22 61.45 -41.59
CA GLY A 422 -29.21 62.07 -40.71
C GLY A 422 -29.17 61.67 -39.22
N ASN A 423 -28.29 62.35 -38.47
CA ASN A 423 -28.42 62.76 -37.07
C ASN A 423 -28.80 61.78 -35.92
N ILE A 424 -27.82 61.73 -35.01
CA ILE A 424 -27.90 61.63 -33.55
C ILE A 424 -28.92 62.64 -32.97
N ASN A 425 -29.88 62.19 -32.14
CA ASN A 425 -30.12 62.73 -30.79
C ASN A 425 -31.27 62.06 -30.02
N LYS A 426 -30.92 61.64 -28.79
CA LYS A 426 -31.59 61.77 -27.48
C LYS A 426 -33.10 61.52 -27.34
N GLY A 427 -33.40 60.55 -26.47
CA GLY A 427 -34.51 60.54 -25.50
C GLY A 427 -34.01 59.85 -24.24
#